data_AF-A0A537NQR0-F1
#
_entry.id   AF-A0A537NQR0-F1
#
_cell.length_a   1.000
_cell.length_b   1.000
_cell.length_c   1.000
_cell.angle_alpha   90.00
_cell.angle_beta   90.00
_cell.angle_gamma   90.00
#
_symmetry.space_group_name_H-M   'P 1'
#
loop_
_entity.id
_entity.type
_entity.pdbx_description
1 polymer ?
#
loop_
_entity_poly.entity_id
_entity_poly.type
_entity_poly.pdbx_seq_one_letter_code
_entity_poly.pdbx_strand_id
1 'polypeptide(L)'
;MKTWSLILTTLELHGSCVLVSVIGTQGSAPREAGAHMIVTRDGYYGSIGGGTLEWRAIAAAQTMIGPSEAARISSHALGPELGQCCGGRVELAMEAFTPGSIARVKELAEREDQGHFTITRLIAGRSVEQSFGEHRRRIYLFGAGHVGRALVLALAPLPFDVRWIDPRPEAFPRAVPQNVSLHQIEEPVRILANAPAGSIALVMTHSHALDLAIVDAALRCPAIAHTGLIGSLTKRARFEKRLREAGVAASRIEALICPI
;
A
#
# COMPACT_ATOMS: atom_id res chain seq x y z
N MET A 1 7.16 -1.89 -2.02
CA MET A 1 8.37 -2.65 -2.44
C MET A 1 8.13 -4.12 -2.11
N LYS A 2 8.39 -5.05 -3.05
CA LYS A 2 8.33 -6.50 -2.77
C LYS A 2 9.67 -6.96 -2.17
N THR A 3 9.77 -6.93 -0.85
CA THR A 3 11.01 -7.16 -0.10
C THR A 3 11.57 -8.56 -0.36
N TRP A 4 10.72 -9.59 -0.28
CA TRP A 4 11.17 -10.98 -0.35
C TRP A 4 11.53 -11.40 -1.78
N SER A 5 10.79 -10.92 -2.77
CA SER A 5 11.15 -11.10 -4.20
C SER A 5 12.51 -10.45 -4.53
N LEU A 6 12.77 -9.26 -3.97
CA LEU A 6 14.07 -8.61 -4.13
C LEU A 6 15.17 -9.39 -3.42
N ILE A 7 14.93 -9.93 -2.22
CA ILE A 7 15.91 -10.78 -1.54
C ILE A 7 16.27 -12.00 -2.42
N LEU A 8 15.28 -12.70 -3.00
CA LEU A 8 15.56 -13.82 -3.93
C LEU A 8 16.46 -13.38 -5.08
N THR A 9 16.09 -12.28 -5.73
CA THR A 9 16.87 -11.72 -6.85
C THR A 9 18.30 -11.39 -6.42
N THR A 10 18.48 -10.78 -5.24
CA THR A 10 19.81 -10.45 -4.72
C THR A 10 20.62 -11.68 -4.33
N LEU A 11 20.00 -12.74 -3.83
CA LEU A 11 20.69 -14.00 -3.51
C LEU A 11 21.18 -14.69 -4.79
N GLU A 12 20.39 -14.65 -5.87
CA GLU A 12 20.79 -15.20 -7.17
C GLU A 12 21.95 -14.41 -7.79
N LEU A 13 21.95 -13.08 -7.67
CA LEU A 13 22.95 -12.20 -8.29
C LEU A 13 24.23 -12.04 -7.45
N HIS A 14 24.12 -11.96 -6.12
CA HIS A 14 25.21 -11.58 -5.23
C HIS A 14 25.60 -12.68 -4.22
N GLY A 15 24.82 -13.77 -4.14
CA GLY A 15 25.04 -14.88 -3.20
C GLY A 15 24.68 -14.58 -1.74
N SER A 16 24.68 -13.32 -1.32
CA SER A 16 24.26 -12.90 0.03
C SER A 16 23.78 -11.46 0.05
N CYS A 17 22.86 -11.16 0.95
CA CYS A 17 22.39 -9.81 1.23
C CYS A 17 21.98 -9.69 2.70
N VAL A 18 21.75 -8.47 3.16
CA VAL A 18 21.26 -8.19 4.52
C VAL A 18 19.96 -7.40 4.45
N LEU A 19 18.92 -7.89 5.10
CA LEU A 19 17.70 -7.12 5.34
C LEU A 19 17.89 -6.25 6.58
N VAL A 20 17.75 -4.95 6.43
CA VAL A 20 17.69 -3.98 7.53
C VAL A 20 16.23 -3.56 7.71
N SER A 21 15.71 -3.69 8.94
CA SER A 21 14.32 -3.36 9.29
C SER A 21 14.27 -2.38 10.44
N VAL A 22 13.44 -1.34 10.32
CA VAL A 22 13.04 -0.50 11.47
C VAL A 22 12.03 -1.29 12.29
N ILE A 23 12.44 -1.72 13.50
CA ILE A 23 11.62 -2.58 14.37
C ILE A 23 11.00 -1.81 15.54
N GLY A 24 11.38 -0.56 15.73
CA GLY A 24 10.84 0.30 16.77
C GLY A 24 11.32 1.74 16.63
N THR A 25 10.46 2.68 17.01
CA THR A 25 10.76 4.10 17.05
C THR A 25 10.29 4.68 18.39
N GLN A 26 11.00 5.70 18.89
CA GLN A 26 10.58 6.49 20.05
C GLN A 26 10.75 7.97 19.69
N GLY A 27 9.70 8.78 19.82
CA GLY A 27 9.72 10.16 19.32
C GLY A 27 9.79 10.24 17.78
N SER A 28 10.21 11.39 17.25
CA SER A 28 10.23 11.62 15.80
C SER A 28 11.34 10.81 15.10
N ALA A 29 10.96 10.02 14.09
CA ALA A 29 11.86 9.25 13.25
C ALA A 29 11.58 9.52 11.76
N PRO A 30 12.58 9.39 10.86
CA PRO A 30 12.39 9.67 9.44
C PRO A 30 11.49 8.64 8.72
N ARG A 31 11.39 7.43 9.26
CA ARG A 31 10.47 6.36 8.81
C ARG A 31 9.88 5.65 10.01
N GLU A 32 8.67 5.15 9.83
CA GLU A 32 7.91 4.33 10.79
C GLU A 32 8.52 2.92 10.94
N ALA A 33 8.14 2.21 12.00
CA ALA A 33 8.38 0.77 12.11
C ALA A 33 7.76 0.01 10.91
N GLY A 34 8.46 -1.00 10.42
CA GLY A 34 8.13 -1.70 9.17
C GLY A 34 8.77 -1.12 7.91
N ALA A 35 9.61 -0.07 8.03
CA ALA A 35 10.47 0.32 6.91
C ALA A 35 11.63 -0.68 6.73
N HIS A 36 11.86 -1.07 5.48
CA HIS A 36 12.85 -2.08 5.11
C HIS A 36 13.84 -1.54 4.06
N MET A 37 15.08 -1.99 4.16
CA MET A 37 16.15 -1.77 3.19
C MET A 37 16.95 -3.06 3.02
N ILE A 38 17.27 -3.43 1.80
CA ILE A 38 18.11 -4.59 1.48
C ILE A 38 19.49 -4.07 1.11
N VAL A 39 20.53 -4.56 1.75
CA VAL A 39 21.92 -4.19 1.49
C VAL A 39 22.64 -5.36 0.85
N THR A 40 23.30 -5.09 -0.26
CA THR A 40 24.19 -6.01 -0.97
C THR A 40 25.64 -5.53 -0.81
N ARG A 41 26.61 -6.26 -1.36
CA ARG A 41 28.02 -5.86 -1.28
C ARG A 41 28.26 -4.48 -1.89
N ASP A 42 27.61 -4.21 -3.02
CA ASP A 42 27.94 -3.05 -3.87
C ASP A 42 26.80 -2.01 -3.95
N GLY A 43 25.71 -2.21 -3.21
CA GLY A 43 24.56 -1.31 -3.28
C GLY A 43 23.43 -1.69 -2.32
N TYR A 44 22.29 -1.02 -2.46
CA TYR A 44 21.13 -1.23 -1.61
C TYR A 44 19.81 -0.92 -2.32
N TYR A 45 18.71 -1.43 -1.78
CA TYR A 45 17.34 -1.23 -2.26
C TYR A 45 16.43 -0.83 -1.09
N GLY A 46 15.52 0.12 -1.31
CA GLY A 46 14.65 0.65 -0.25
C GLY A 46 15.36 1.69 0.62
N SER A 47 14.70 2.11 1.70
CA SER A 47 15.23 3.13 2.62
C SER A 47 14.59 2.98 4.00
N ILE A 48 15.41 3.20 5.03
CA ILE A 48 15.00 3.26 6.44
C ILE A 48 14.93 4.71 6.96
N GLY A 49 15.09 5.69 6.08
CA GLY A 49 14.90 7.12 6.38
C GLY A 49 16.05 8.03 5.95
N GLY A 50 17.09 7.51 5.29
CA GLY A 50 18.17 8.30 4.72
C GLY A 50 19.12 8.94 5.75
N GLY A 51 20.01 9.79 5.23
CA GLY A 51 21.02 10.51 6.01
C GLY A 51 22.04 9.60 6.69
N THR A 52 22.63 10.09 7.79
CA THR A 52 23.71 9.39 8.51
C THR A 52 23.29 8.05 9.08
N LEU A 53 22.03 7.91 9.54
CA LEU A 53 21.50 6.63 10.03
C LEU A 53 21.59 5.55 8.94
N GLU A 54 21.09 5.85 7.75
CA GLU A 54 21.09 4.91 6.63
C GLU A 54 22.52 4.59 6.18
N TRP A 55 23.39 5.60 6.08
CA TRP A 55 24.80 5.39 5.74
C TRP A 55 25.52 4.45 6.72
N ARG A 56 25.34 4.66 8.03
CA ARG A 56 25.91 3.78 9.07
C ARG A 56 25.30 2.38 9.02
N ALA A 57 24.00 2.28 8.76
CA ALA A 57 23.31 1.00 8.66
C ALA A 57 23.81 0.19 7.45
N ILE A 58 24.03 0.83 6.30
CA ILE A 58 24.62 0.19 5.11
C ILE A 58 26.01 -0.34 5.44
N ALA A 59 26.89 0.48 6.03
CA ALA A 59 28.24 0.06 6.39
C ALA A 59 28.22 -1.12 7.37
N ALA A 60 27.36 -1.09 8.39
CA ALA A 60 27.22 -2.19 9.35
C ALA A 60 26.61 -3.45 8.73
N ALA A 61 25.68 -3.32 7.79
CA ALA A 61 25.10 -4.45 7.07
C ALA A 61 26.13 -5.08 6.13
N GLN A 62 26.96 -4.30 5.45
CA GLN A 62 28.01 -4.82 4.57
C GLN A 62 29.04 -5.68 5.30
N THR A 63 29.34 -5.41 6.58
CA THR A 63 30.22 -6.29 7.37
C THR A 63 29.59 -7.62 7.75
N MET A 64 28.26 -7.76 7.64
CA MET A 64 27.53 -9.00 7.89
C MET A 64 27.39 -9.87 6.63
N ILE A 65 27.77 -9.38 5.45
CA ILE A 65 27.69 -10.13 4.20
C ILE A 65 28.73 -11.25 4.21
N GLY A 66 28.27 -12.49 4.06
CA GLY A 66 29.12 -13.66 4.11
C GLY A 66 28.33 -14.95 3.94
N PRO A 67 28.97 -16.11 4.17
CA PRO A 67 28.34 -17.41 3.98
C PRO A 67 27.37 -17.82 5.11
N SER A 68 27.29 -17.04 6.20
CA SER A 68 26.52 -17.38 7.40
C SER A 68 25.30 -16.47 7.58
N GLU A 69 24.19 -17.05 8.05
CA GLU A 69 23.01 -16.29 8.49
C GLU A 69 23.29 -15.63 9.85
N ALA A 70 23.86 -14.42 9.83
CA ALA A 70 24.04 -13.59 11.01
C ALA A 70 22.83 -12.70 11.29
N ALA A 71 22.58 -12.39 12.56
CA ALA A 71 21.52 -11.47 12.98
C ALA A 71 22.03 -10.48 14.03
N ARG A 72 21.59 -9.23 13.94
CA ARG A 72 21.96 -8.16 14.87
C ARG A 72 20.79 -7.23 15.14
N ILE A 73 20.69 -6.73 16.37
CA ILE A 73 19.84 -5.60 16.70
C ILE A 73 20.72 -4.44 17.19
N SER A 74 20.34 -3.21 16.82
CA SER A 74 21.03 -2.00 17.24
C SER A 74 20.04 -0.88 17.53
N SER A 75 20.41 0.06 18.40
CA SER A 75 19.62 1.24 18.76
C SER A 75 20.42 2.50 18.45
N HIS A 76 19.77 3.47 17.82
CA HIS A 76 20.39 4.72 17.38
C HIS A 76 19.57 5.91 17.87
N ALA A 77 20.16 6.76 18.70
CA ALA A 77 19.56 8.04 19.06
C ALA A 77 19.67 8.99 17.85
N LEU A 78 18.53 9.48 17.40
CA LEU A 78 18.43 10.51 16.37
C LEU A 78 18.58 11.85 17.07
N GLY A 79 19.54 12.65 16.62
CA GLY A 79 19.81 13.94 17.22
C GLY A 79 20.96 14.66 16.51
N PRO A 80 21.38 15.82 17.04
CA PRO A 80 22.43 16.65 16.44
C PRO A 80 23.74 15.88 16.21
N GLU A 81 24.05 14.91 17.07
CA GLU A 81 25.24 14.05 16.96
C GLU A 81 25.25 13.14 15.71
N LEU A 82 24.08 12.87 15.13
CA LEU A 82 23.94 12.19 13.83
C LEU A 82 23.79 13.18 12.66
N GLY A 83 23.77 14.49 12.90
CA GLY A 83 23.49 15.49 11.87
C GLY A 83 22.08 15.37 11.29
N GLN A 84 21.11 14.87 12.07
CA GLN A 84 19.72 14.66 11.63
C GLN A 84 18.77 15.63 12.34
N CYS A 85 17.71 16.04 11.63
CA CYS A 85 16.68 16.92 12.18
C CYS A 85 15.72 16.20 13.16
N CYS A 86 15.64 14.87 13.09
CA CYS A 86 14.83 14.06 13.99
C CYS A 86 15.53 13.90 15.35
N GLY A 87 14.79 14.07 16.45
CA GLY A 87 15.28 13.95 17.83
C GLY A 87 14.91 12.65 18.56
N GLY A 88 14.32 11.69 17.85
CA GLY A 88 13.84 10.43 18.43
C GLY A 88 14.91 9.35 18.59
N ARG A 89 14.49 8.09 18.65
CA ARG A 89 15.38 6.91 18.66
C ARG A 89 14.80 5.86 17.73
N VAL A 90 15.68 5.14 17.03
CA VAL A 90 15.31 4.06 16.11
C VAL A 90 16.02 2.78 16.50
N GLU A 91 15.27 1.67 16.56
CA GLU A 91 15.81 0.32 16.67
C GLU A 91 15.81 -0.35 15.30
N LEU A 92 16.96 -0.91 14.93
CA LEU A 92 17.16 -1.62 13.66
C LEU A 92 17.46 -3.10 13.94
N ALA A 93 16.73 -3.98 13.26
CA ALA A 93 17.12 -5.39 13.07
C ALA A 93 17.85 -5.55 11.74
N MET A 94 18.90 -6.37 11.74
CA MET A 94 19.67 -6.76 10.57
C MET A 94 19.75 -8.27 10.50
N GLU A 95 19.39 -8.85 9.35
CA GLU A 95 19.40 -10.29 9.10
C GLU A 95 20.13 -10.57 7.79
N ALA A 96 21.20 -11.37 7.85
CA ALA A 96 21.92 -11.84 6.67
C ALA A 96 21.24 -13.07 6.07
N PHE A 97 21.07 -13.05 4.75
CA PHE A 97 20.53 -14.14 3.96
C PHE A 97 21.61 -14.69 3.03
N THR A 98 21.57 -15.98 2.79
CA THR A 98 22.55 -16.74 2.00
C THR A 98 21.81 -17.72 1.09
N PRO A 99 22.50 -18.52 0.24
CA PRO A 99 21.82 -19.50 -0.60
C PRO A 99 21.06 -20.56 0.22
N GLY A 100 21.49 -20.82 1.46
CA GLY A 100 20.78 -21.70 2.38
C GLY A 100 19.39 -21.18 2.79
N SER A 101 19.16 -19.86 2.69
CA SER A 101 17.89 -19.25 3.03
C SER A 101 16.84 -19.35 1.92
N ILE A 102 17.22 -19.72 0.68
CA ILE A 102 16.38 -19.57 -0.52
C ILE A 102 15.00 -20.21 -0.36
N ALA A 103 14.91 -21.44 0.17
CA ALA A 103 13.64 -22.13 0.34
C ALA A 103 12.65 -21.32 1.20
N ARG A 104 13.13 -20.79 2.33
CA ARG A 104 12.34 -19.93 3.23
C ARG A 104 11.97 -18.60 2.58
N VAL A 105 12.92 -17.99 1.85
CA VAL A 105 12.67 -16.70 1.17
C VAL A 105 11.61 -16.86 0.07
N LYS A 106 11.58 -18.00 -0.64
CA LYS A 106 10.54 -18.31 -1.64
C LYS A 106 9.14 -18.35 -1.02
N GLU A 107 8.98 -19.06 0.09
CA GLU A 107 7.70 -19.11 0.82
C GLU A 107 7.23 -17.70 1.25
N LEU A 108 8.16 -16.87 1.75
CA LEU A 108 7.85 -15.51 2.17
C LEU A 108 7.52 -14.58 0.99
N ALA A 109 8.15 -14.79 -0.18
CA ALA A 109 7.83 -14.06 -1.40
C ALA A 109 6.42 -14.41 -1.92
N GLU A 110 6.04 -15.68 -1.89
CA GLU A 110 4.69 -16.13 -2.25
C GLU A 110 3.62 -15.53 -1.32
N ARG A 111 3.92 -15.43 -0.02
CA ARG A 111 3.05 -14.74 0.95
C ARG A 111 2.95 -13.24 0.67
N GLU A 112 4.05 -12.59 0.31
CA GLU A 112 4.06 -11.16 -0.06
C GLU A 112 3.23 -10.88 -1.31
N ASP A 113 3.22 -11.82 -2.25
CA ASP A 113 2.41 -11.73 -3.47
C ASP A 113 0.90 -11.81 -3.19
N GLN A 114 0.50 -12.48 -2.10
CA GLN A 114 -0.88 -12.53 -1.64
C GLN A 114 -1.32 -11.27 -0.89
N GLY A 115 -0.37 -10.40 -0.52
CA GLY A 115 -0.64 -9.12 0.11
C GLY A 115 0.19 -8.91 1.37
N HIS A 116 -0.31 -8.05 2.26
CA HIS A 116 0.35 -7.78 3.51
C HIS A 116 0.29 -8.99 4.46
N PHE A 117 1.39 -9.23 5.17
CA PHE A 117 1.46 -10.22 6.24
C PHE A 117 2.48 -9.82 7.31
N THR A 118 2.34 -10.40 8.50
CA THR A 118 3.32 -10.29 9.57
C THR A 118 4.05 -11.61 9.78
N ILE A 119 5.29 -11.50 10.26
CA ILE A 119 6.06 -12.62 10.79
C ILE A 119 6.66 -12.23 12.13
N THR A 120 6.74 -13.20 13.03
CA THR A 120 7.43 -13.05 14.30
C THR A 120 8.62 -13.99 14.32
N ARG A 121 9.82 -13.45 14.56
CA ARG A 121 11.07 -14.21 14.53
C ARG A 121 11.96 -13.86 15.71
N LEU A 122 12.80 -14.83 16.09
CA LEU A 122 13.88 -14.59 17.04
C LEU A 122 15.08 -13.99 16.31
N ILE A 123 15.34 -12.70 16.51
CA ILE A 123 16.47 -11.98 15.91
C ILE A 123 17.40 -11.57 17.05
N ALA A 124 18.65 -12.03 17.01
CA ALA A 124 19.66 -11.75 18.04
C ALA A 124 19.13 -11.97 19.49
N GLY A 125 18.36 -13.04 19.70
CA GLY A 125 17.80 -13.40 21.00
C GLY A 125 16.54 -12.62 21.43
N ARG A 126 16.00 -11.73 20.59
CA ARG A 126 14.75 -11.00 20.85
C ARG A 126 13.65 -11.45 19.90
N SER A 127 12.43 -11.62 20.41
CA SER A 127 11.25 -11.80 19.56
C SER A 127 10.92 -10.47 18.89
N VAL A 128 10.88 -10.47 17.56
CA VAL A 128 10.64 -9.30 16.73
C VAL A 128 9.51 -9.63 15.76
N GLU A 129 8.48 -8.78 15.75
CA GLU A 129 7.43 -8.79 14.74
C GLU A 129 7.80 -7.84 13.59
N GLN A 130 7.71 -8.31 12.35
CA GLN A 130 7.95 -7.53 11.14
C GLN A 130 6.75 -7.66 10.20
N SER A 131 6.46 -6.57 9.49
CA SER A 131 5.34 -6.44 8.57
C SER A 131 5.85 -6.31 7.14
N PHE A 132 5.38 -7.16 6.24
CA PHE A 132 5.79 -7.17 4.83
C PHE A 132 4.59 -7.04 3.89
N GLY A 133 4.85 -6.68 2.64
CA GLY A 133 3.82 -6.40 1.65
C GLY A 133 3.09 -5.07 1.88
N GLU A 134 2.29 -4.66 0.90
CA GLU A 134 1.52 -3.42 0.96
C GLU A 134 0.06 -3.71 1.30
N HIS A 135 -0.48 -2.98 2.29
CA HIS A 135 -1.92 -2.90 2.51
C HIS A 135 -2.56 -2.05 1.42
N ARG A 136 -3.03 -2.71 0.36
CA ARG A 136 -3.68 -2.02 -0.76
C ARG A 136 -5.16 -1.89 -0.55
N ARG A 137 -5.59 -0.68 -0.16
CA ARG A 137 -7.02 -0.39 -0.03
C ARG A 137 -7.67 -0.40 -1.42
N ARG A 138 -8.83 -1.05 -1.54
CA ARG A 138 -9.55 -1.16 -2.81
C ARG A 138 -10.27 0.14 -3.16
N ILE A 139 -10.08 0.61 -4.38
CA ILE A 139 -10.86 1.71 -4.97
C ILE A 139 -11.65 1.19 -6.16
N TYR A 140 -12.97 1.34 -6.12
CA TYR A 140 -13.85 1.18 -7.28
C TYR A 140 -14.07 2.55 -7.90
N LEU A 141 -13.42 2.80 -9.04
CA LEU A 141 -13.53 4.05 -9.78
C LEU A 141 -14.48 3.88 -10.96
N PHE A 142 -15.67 4.45 -10.87
CA PHE A 142 -16.68 4.40 -11.91
C PHE A 142 -16.57 5.60 -12.85
N GLY A 143 -16.39 5.34 -14.14
CA GLY A 143 -16.24 6.35 -15.19
C GLY A 143 -14.80 6.51 -15.66
N ALA A 144 -14.57 6.23 -16.94
CA ALA A 144 -13.28 6.37 -17.62
C ALA A 144 -13.18 7.67 -18.45
N GLY A 145 -13.89 8.71 -18.03
CA GLY A 145 -13.71 10.06 -18.58
C GLY A 145 -12.40 10.73 -18.15
N HIS A 146 -12.18 11.97 -18.61
CA HIS A 146 -10.97 12.75 -18.32
C HIS A 146 -10.63 12.84 -16.82
N VAL A 147 -11.63 13.02 -15.96
CA VAL A 147 -11.43 13.07 -14.49
C VAL A 147 -10.98 11.71 -13.93
N GLY A 148 -11.63 10.62 -14.34
CA GLY A 148 -11.23 9.27 -13.93
C GLY A 148 -9.79 8.94 -14.33
N ARG A 149 -9.38 9.36 -15.53
CA ARG A 149 -8.00 9.20 -16.01
C ARG A 149 -6.99 10.01 -15.18
N ALA A 150 -7.33 11.25 -14.82
CA ALA A 150 -6.47 12.06 -13.95
C ALA A 150 -6.33 11.43 -12.55
N LEU A 151 -7.44 10.94 -11.98
CA LEU A 151 -7.44 10.23 -10.70
C LEU A 151 -6.59 8.97 -10.75
N VAL A 152 -6.72 8.15 -11.79
CA VAL A 152 -5.89 6.93 -11.96
C VAL A 152 -4.40 7.27 -11.95
N LEU A 153 -3.98 8.35 -12.62
CA LEU A 153 -2.57 8.77 -12.61
C LEU A 153 -2.14 9.28 -11.23
N ALA A 154 -2.98 10.04 -10.53
CA ALA A 154 -2.70 10.51 -9.18
C ALA A 154 -2.64 9.37 -8.14
N LEU A 155 -3.40 8.29 -8.36
CA LEU A 155 -3.43 7.11 -7.49
C LEU A 155 -2.31 6.11 -7.78
N ALA A 156 -1.60 6.24 -8.91
CA ALA A 156 -0.54 5.33 -9.32
C ALA A 156 0.60 5.12 -8.29
N PRO A 157 1.11 6.16 -7.60
CA PRO A 157 2.19 5.98 -6.63
C PRO A 157 1.69 5.59 -5.23
N LEU A 158 0.38 5.51 -5.02
CA LEU A 158 -0.23 5.29 -3.71
C LEU A 158 -0.60 3.81 -3.51
N PRO A 159 -0.67 3.32 -2.26
CA PRO A 159 -0.98 1.92 -1.94
C PRO A 159 -2.48 1.62 -2.09
N PHE A 160 -3.01 1.82 -3.30
CA PHE A 160 -4.36 1.46 -3.68
C PHE A 160 -4.32 0.39 -4.76
N ASP A 161 -5.32 -0.48 -4.78
CA ASP A 161 -5.65 -1.30 -5.95
C ASP A 161 -6.95 -0.77 -6.53
N VAL A 162 -6.83 -0.22 -7.73
CA VAL A 162 -7.88 0.51 -8.44
C VAL A 162 -8.56 -0.42 -9.42
N ARG A 163 -9.86 -0.63 -9.24
CA ARG A 163 -10.76 -1.26 -10.20
C ARG A 163 -11.40 -0.13 -10.98
N TRP A 164 -11.00 0.06 -12.23
CA TRP A 164 -11.50 1.15 -13.08
C TRP A 164 -12.61 0.63 -13.99
N ILE A 165 -13.82 1.13 -13.78
CA ILE A 165 -15.05 0.57 -14.35
C ILE A 165 -15.70 1.58 -15.31
N ASP A 166 -15.92 1.17 -16.56
CA ASP A 166 -16.69 1.89 -17.57
C ASP A 166 -17.20 0.85 -18.59
N PRO A 167 -18.45 0.94 -19.06
CA PRO A 167 -18.97 0.01 -20.06
C PRO A 167 -18.31 0.17 -21.43
N ARG A 168 -17.68 1.32 -21.71
CA ARG A 168 -17.09 1.65 -23.02
C ARG A 168 -15.63 1.18 -23.09
N PRO A 169 -15.30 0.15 -23.90
CA PRO A 169 -13.92 -0.31 -24.04
C PRO A 169 -12.98 0.79 -24.55
N GLU A 170 -13.46 1.66 -25.44
CA GLU A 170 -12.72 2.77 -26.03
C GLU A 170 -12.43 3.93 -25.07
N ALA A 171 -13.11 3.97 -23.91
CA ALA A 171 -12.86 5.00 -22.90
C ALA A 171 -11.54 4.77 -22.15
N PHE A 172 -11.02 3.55 -22.14
CA PHE A 172 -9.77 3.23 -21.46
C PHE A 172 -8.53 3.53 -22.33
N PRO A 173 -7.44 4.01 -21.72
CA PRO A 173 -6.16 4.15 -22.41
C PRO A 173 -5.53 2.76 -22.68
N ARG A 174 -4.63 2.70 -23.67
CA ARG A 174 -3.92 1.45 -24.02
C ARG A 174 -3.01 0.92 -22.90
N ALA A 175 -2.48 1.83 -22.08
CA ALA A 175 -1.61 1.51 -20.96
C ALA A 175 -2.13 2.16 -19.69
N VAL A 176 -2.07 1.40 -18.59
CA VAL A 176 -2.48 1.85 -17.25
C VAL A 176 -1.39 1.53 -16.24
N PRO A 177 -1.33 2.27 -15.11
CA PRO A 177 -0.47 1.93 -13.98
C PRO A 177 -0.68 0.49 -13.49
N GLN A 178 0.38 -0.11 -12.92
CA GLN A 178 0.35 -1.51 -12.46
C GLN A 178 -0.69 -1.78 -11.36
N ASN A 179 -1.10 -0.75 -10.62
CA ASN A 179 -2.08 -0.87 -9.55
C ASN A 179 -3.54 -0.74 -10.05
N VAL A 180 -3.78 -0.74 -11.36
CA VAL A 180 -5.09 -0.53 -11.98
C VAL A 180 -5.50 -1.78 -12.77
N SER A 181 -6.70 -2.28 -12.50
CA SER A 181 -7.38 -3.29 -13.31
C SER A 181 -8.57 -2.68 -14.03
N LEU A 182 -8.68 -2.92 -15.33
CA LEU A 182 -9.77 -2.43 -16.17
C LEU A 182 -10.97 -3.39 -16.11
N HIS A 183 -12.17 -2.85 -15.93
CA HIS A 183 -13.40 -3.62 -15.83
C HIS A 183 -14.45 -3.06 -16.79
N GLN A 184 -14.67 -3.79 -17.88
CA GLN A 184 -15.74 -3.53 -18.86
C GLN A 184 -16.99 -4.27 -18.41
N ILE A 185 -17.89 -3.57 -17.71
CA ILE A 185 -19.08 -4.20 -17.11
C ILE A 185 -20.30 -3.36 -17.47
N GLU A 186 -21.30 -4.02 -18.08
CA GLU A 186 -22.58 -3.40 -18.44
C GLU A 186 -23.42 -3.06 -17.19
N GLU A 187 -23.36 -3.92 -16.17
CA GLU A 187 -23.98 -3.71 -14.86
C GLU A 187 -22.93 -3.39 -13.77
N PRO A 188 -22.38 -2.16 -13.75
CA PRO A 188 -21.23 -1.82 -12.91
C PRO A 188 -21.52 -1.96 -11.41
N VAL A 189 -22.77 -1.85 -10.99
CA VAL A 189 -23.20 -1.99 -9.60
C VAL A 189 -22.84 -3.36 -9.01
N ARG A 190 -22.91 -4.43 -9.80
CA ARG A 190 -22.69 -5.80 -9.30
C ARG A 190 -21.27 -6.04 -8.77
N ILE A 191 -20.29 -5.28 -9.25
CA ILE A 191 -18.88 -5.45 -8.83
C ILE A 191 -18.70 -5.17 -7.32
N LEU A 192 -19.59 -4.38 -6.72
CA LEU A 192 -19.54 -4.01 -5.31
C LEU A 192 -19.96 -5.16 -4.37
N ALA A 193 -20.63 -6.20 -4.88
CA ALA A 193 -21.07 -7.35 -4.08
C ALA A 193 -19.89 -8.13 -3.47
N ASN A 194 -18.75 -8.13 -4.17
CA ASN A 194 -17.52 -8.82 -3.75
C ASN A 194 -16.48 -7.83 -3.21
N ALA A 195 -16.89 -6.64 -2.77
CA ALA A 195 -15.97 -5.64 -2.25
C ALA A 195 -15.34 -6.10 -0.92
N PRO A 196 -14.00 -6.07 -0.79
CA PRO A 196 -13.35 -6.26 0.50
C PRO A 196 -13.76 -5.17 1.49
N ALA A 197 -13.77 -5.51 2.78
CA ALA A 197 -14.06 -4.53 3.84
C ALA A 197 -13.10 -3.34 3.76
N GLY A 198 -13.63 -2.13 4.02
CA GLY A 198 -12.86 -0.90 3.95
C GLY A 198 -12.72 -0.33 2.54
N SER A 199 -13.30 -0.92 1.50
CA SER A 199 -13.25 -0.41 0.12
C SER A 199 -13.79 1.01 -0.03
N ILE A 200 -13.39 1.69 -1.10
CA ILE A 200 -13.83 3.05 -1.46
C ILE A 200 -14.53 3.00 -2.82
N ALA A 201 -15.65 3.70 -2.96
CA ALA A 201 -16.33 3.88 -4.24
C ALA A 201 -16.22 5.35 -4.69
N LEU A 202 -15.70 5.59 -5.89
CA LEU A 202 -15.56 6.91 -6.51
C LEU A 202 -16.41 6.95 -7.78
N VAL A 203 -17.43 7.79 -7.78
CA VAL A 203 -18.43 7.88 -8.86
C VAL A 203 -18.17 9.13 -9.70
N MET A 204 -17.60 8.92 -10.89
CA MET A 204 -17.12 9.95 -11.81
C MET A 204 -17.75 9.82 -13.22
N THR A 205 -18.96 9.26 -13.31
CA THR A 205 -19.62 9.03 -14.60
C THR A 205 -20.30 10.32 -15.12
N HIS A 206 -20.73 10.28 -16.37
CA HIS A 206 -21.48 11.38 -16.99
C HIS A 206 -23.01 11.18 -16.93
N SER A 207 -23.48 10.02 -16.44
CA SER A 207 -24.91 9.67 -16.42
C SER A 207 -25.50 9.82 -15.03
N HIS A 208 -26.44 10.75 -14.87
CA HIS A 208 -27.12 10.98 -13.60
C HIS A 208 -27.88 9.76 -13.07
N ALA A 209 -28.47 8.96 -13.95
CA ALA A 209 -29.20 7.76 -13.55
C ALA A 209 -28.23 6.69 -13.04
N LEU A 210 -27.12 6.49 -13.77
CA LEU A 210 -26.09 5.53 -13.41
C LEU A 210 -25.40 5.92 -12.09
N ASP A 211 -25.04 7.20 -11.94
CA ASP A 211 -24.43 7.70 -10.72
C ASP A 211 -25.29 7.42 -9.49
N LEU A 212 -26.61 7.63 -9.59
CA LEU A 212 -27.50 7.37 -8.46
C LEU A 212 -27.55 5.88 -8.13
N ALA A 213 -27.63 5.01 -9.14
CA ALA A 213 -27.65 3.57 -8.93
C ALA A 213 -26.35 3.07 -8.26
N ILE A 214 -25.20 3.60 -8.67
CA ILE A 214 -23.90 3.27 -8.07
C ILE A 214 -23.82 3.79 -6.63
N VAL A 215 -24.23 5.03 -6.39
CA VAL A 215 -24.22 5.62 -5.04
C VAL A 215 -25.15 4.85 -4.11
N ASP A 216 -26.37 4.53 -4.53
CA ASP A 216 -27.31 3.73 -3.73
C ASP A 216 -26.70 2.38 -3.33
N ALA A 217 -26.14 1.65 -4.29
CA ALA A 217 -25.50 0.37 -4.02
C ALA A 217 -24.26 0.49 -3.11
N ALA A 218 -23.41 1.49 -3.34
CA ALA A 218 -22.23 1.74 -2.51
C ALA A 218 -22.62 2.10 -1.07
N LEU A 219 -23.66 2.93 -0.88
CA LEU A 219 -24.16 3.28 0.44
C LEU A 219 -24.81 2.10 1.16
N ARG A 220 -25.41 1.15 0.44
CA ARG A 220 -25.96 -0.09 1.04
C ARG A 220 -24.91 -1.16 1.31
N CYS A 221 -23.77 -1.12 0.63
CA CYS A 221 -22.72 -2.10 0.82
C CYS A 221 -21.88 -1.78 2.08
N PRO A 222 -21.92 -2.62 3.14
CA PRO A 222 -21.20 -2.35 4.38
C PRO A 222 -19.68 -2.41 4.20
N ALA A 223 -19.19 -3.13 3.18
CA ALA A 223 -17.78 -3.19 2.85
C ALA A 223 -17.24 -1.86 2.28
N ILE A 224 -18.11 -1.02 1.70
CA ILE A 224 -17.74 0.31 1.24
C ILE A 224 -17.74 1.29 2.42
N ALA A 225 -16.53 1.70 2.80
CA ALA A 225 -16.29 2.63 3.89
C ALA A 225 -16.45 4.10 3.47
N HIS A 226 -16.12 4.45 2.22
CA HIS A 226 -16.29 5.81 1.71
C HIS A 226 -16.90 5.80 0.31
N THR A 227 -17.86 6.69 0.08
CA THR A 227 -18.46 6.93 -1.24
C THR A 227 -18.27 8.39 -1.60
N GLY A 228 -17.55 8.65 -2.70
CA GLY A 228 -17.36 9.97 -3.26
C GLY A 228 -18.06 10.10 -4.60
N LEU A 229 -18.77 11.20 -4.82
CA LEU A 229 -19.51 11.47 -6.06
C LEU A 229 -19.08 12.82 -6.63
N ILE A 230 -18.70 12.81 -7.91
CA ILE A 230 -18.51 14.07 -8.64
C ILE A 230 -19.84 14.79 -8.85
N GLY A 231 -19.86 16.08 -8.56
CA GLY A 231 -20.99 16.95 -8.87
C GLY A 231 -21.16 18.10 -7.90
N SER A 232 -22.19 18.90 -8.14
CA SER A 232 -22.51 20.09 -7.36
C SER A 232 -23.33 19.78 -6.10
N LEU A 233 -23.43 20.77 -5.21
CA LEU A 233 -24.36 20.73 -4.06
C LEU A 233 -25.81 20.48 -4.49
N THR A 234 -26.24 21.02 -5.62
CA THR A 234 -27.58 20.77 -6.18
C THR A 234 -27.76 19.30 -6.58
N LYS A 235 -26.73 18.66 -7.17
CA LYS A 235 -26.77 17.22 -7.49
C LYS A 235 -26.89 16.39 -6.21
N ARG A 236 -26.12 16.75 -5.17
CA ARG A 236 -26.21 16.11 -3.85
C ARG A 236 -27.61 16.17 -3.27
N ALA A 237 -28.20 17.35 -3.15
CA ALA A 237 -29.52 17.52 -2.55
C ALA A 237 -30.60 16.65 -3.26
N ARG A 238 -30.53 16.58 -4.60
CA ARG A 238 -31.42 15.73 -5.39
C ARG A 238 -31.21 14.23 -5.14
N PHE A 239 -29.95 13.79 -5.03
CA PHE A 239 -29.63 12.38 -4.77
C PHE A 239 -30.07 11.98 -3.37
N GLU A 240 -29.74 12.81 -2.38
CA GLU A 240 -30.12 12.60 -0.99
C GLU A 240 -31.64 12.43 -0.81
N LYS A 241 -32.46 13.25 -1.47
CA LYS A 241 -33.92 13.07 -1.49
C LYS A 241 -34.31 11.68 -2.02
N ARG A 242 -33.80 11.29 -3.19
CA ARG A 242 -34.12 9.99 -3.82
C ARG A 242 -33.62 8.80 -3.00
N LEU A 243 -32.46 8.92 -2.36
CA LEU A 243 -31.87 7.87 -1.52
C LEU A 243 -32.68 7.68 -0.23
N ARG A 244 -33.18 8.77 0.38
CA ARG A 244 -34.11 8.68 1.51
C ARG A 244 -35.42 8.02 1.12
N GLU A 245 -36.01 8.42 0.00
CA GLU A 245 -37.22 7.79 -0.55
C GLU A 245 -37.01 6.30 -0.84
N ALA A 246 -35.81 5.90 -1.26
CA ALA A 246 -35.42 4.50 -1.44
C ALA A 246 -35.08 3.76 -0.13
N GLY A 247 -35.13 4.41 1.03
CA GLY A 247 -34.88 3.79 2.34
C GLY A 247 -33.40 3.55 2.66
N VAL A 248 -32.47 4.31 2.08
CA VAL A 248 -31.06 4.31 2.53
C VAL A 248 -30.97 4.97 3.91
N ALA A 249 -30.21 4.36 4.82
CA ALA A 249 -30.02 4.89 6.17
C ALA A 249 -29.45 6.32 6.16
N ALA A 250 -30.02 7.20 6.98
CA ALA A 250 -29.63 8.61 7.04
C ALA A 250 -28.12 8.81 7.28
N SER A 251 -27.54 8.05 8.22
CA SER A 251 -26.10 8.09 8.53
C SER A 251 -25.21 7.73 7.34
N ARG A 252 -25.67 6.83 6.45
CA ARG A 252 -24.93 6.48 5.23
C ARG A 252 -25.03 7.60 4.19
N ILE A 253 -26.19 8.24 4.05
CA ILE A 253 -26.37 9.38 3.15
C ILE A 253 -25.54 10.59 3.62
N GLU A 254 -25.48 10.84 4.93
CA GLU A 254 -24.65 11.90 5.52
C GLU A 254 -23.16 11.68 5.21
N ALA A 255 -22.70 10.43 5.29
CA ALA A 255 -21.32 10.03 4.97
C ALA A 255 -20.97 10.09 3.47
N LEU A 256 -21.93 10.31 2.56
CA LEU A 256 -21.64 10.56 1.15
C LEU A 256 -20.77 11.82 1.02
N ILE A 257 -19.74 11.79 0.20
CA ILE A 257 -18.89 12.96 -0.10
C ILE A 257 -19.28 13.47 -1.49
N CYS A 258 -19.88 14.66 -1.55
CA CYS A 258 -20.31 15.31 -2.79
C CYS A 258 -20.50 16.82 -2.50
N PRO A 259 -19.83 17.74 -3.22
CA PRO A 259 -18.74 17.48 -4.15
C PRO A 259 -17.60 16.69 -3.49
N ILE A 260 -16.90 15.90 -4.30
CA ILE A 260 -15.70 15.16 -3.87
C ILE A 260 -14.48 16.08 -3.76
#